data_AF-A0A9P7KAX0-F1
#
_entry.id   AF-A0A9P7KAX0-F1
#
_cell.length_a   1.000
_cell.length_b   1.000
_cell.length_c   1.000
_cell.angle_alpha   90.00
_cell.angle_beta   90.00
_cell.angle_gamma   90.00
#
_symmetry.space_group_name_H-M   'P 1'
#
loop_
_entity.id
_entity.type
_entity.pdbx_description
1 polymer ?
#
loop_
_entity_poly.entity_id
_entity_poly.type
_entity_poly.pdbx_seq_one_letter_code
_entity_poly.pdbx_strand_id
1 'polypeptide(L)'
;MSNKSSDESREGLRLLALDGGGIRGLSELVILGEIMDRIKATDNLPDTPRPCEYFDLIGGTSTGGLIAIMLGRLGMTVQEAIEAYTKFAGHVFTEKKWAVQDGTFKATRLQEAIQEIVEKHAGSENARMRDDPPLTRCKT
;
A
#
# COMPACT_ATOMS: atom_id res chain seq x y z
N MET A 1 33.03 35.05 14.97
CA MET A 1 32.75 33.60 15.00
C MET A 1 31.33 33.44 15.53
N SER A 2 30.34 33.43 14.64
CA SER A 2 28.93 33.26 15.03
C SER A 2 28.58 31.78 14.88
N ASN A 3 28.33 31.12 16.01
CA ASN A 3 27.85 29.74 16.05
C ASN A 3 26.48 29.67 15.41
N LYS A 4 26.39 28.96 14.29
CA LYS A 4 25.12 28.50 13.71
C LYS A 4 24.80 27.18 14.41
N SER A 5 23.96 27.22 15.44
CA SER A 5 23.28 26.01 15.92
C SER A 5 22.23 25.66 14.87
N SER A 6 22.56 24.73 13.97
CA SER A 6 21.60 24.08 13.10
C SER A 6 20.67 23.23 13.97
N ASP A 7 19.54 23.82 14.35
CA ASP A 7 18.39 23.09 14.86
C ASP A 7 17.78 22.33 13.67
N GLU A 8 18.35 21.16 13.36
CA GLU A 8 17.66 20.18 12.54
C GLU A 8 16.45 19.71 13.36
N SER A 9 15.29 20.32 13.10
CA SER A 9 14.00 19.78 13.54
C SER A 9 13.88 18.37 12.99
N ARG A 10 14.24 17.36 13.79
CA ARG A 10 14.06 15.96 13.45
C ARG A 10 12.57 15.70 13.38
N GLU A 11 11.97 15.88 12.20
CA GLU A 11 10.62 15.42 11.92
C GLU A 11 10.54 13.94 12.35
N GLY A 12 9.54 13.63 13.18
CA GLY A 12 9.35 12.26 13.66
C GLY A 12 9.08 11.32 12.49
N LEU A 13 9.57 10.07 12.60
CA LEU A 13 9.28 9.04 11.60
C LEU A 13 7.79 8.71 11.58
N ARG A 14 7.21 8.67 10.38
CA ARG A 14 5.81 8.30 10.15
C ARG A 14 5.73 6.88 9.62
N LEU A 15 5.14 5.99 10.42
CA LEU A 15 4.99 4.57 10.10
C LEU A 15 3.52 4.25 9.84
N LEU A 16 3.24 3.58 8.73
CA LEU A 16 1.92 3.00 8.43
C LEU A 16 2.02 1.48 8.57
N ALA A 17 1.25 0.91 9.50
CA ALA A 17 1.16 -0.52 9.73
C ALA A 17 -0.23 -1.01 9.32
N LEU A 18 -0.27 -2.04 8.47
CA LEU A 18 -1.49 -2.54 7.87
C LEU A 18 -1.76 -4.01 8.25
N ASP A 19 -2.97 -4.28 8.73
CA ASP A 19 -3.32 -5.58 9.30
C ASP A 19 -3.83 -6.58 8.25
N GLY A 20 -3.69 -7.87 8.55
CA GLY A 20 -4.32 -8.94 7.79
C GLY A 20 -5.83 -8.98 8.05
N GLY A 21 -6.64 -8.95 6.99
CA GLY A 21 -8.09 -8.80 7.14
C GLY A 21 -8.95 -9.54 6.12
N GLY A 22 -8.38 -10.06 5.02
CA GLY A 22 -9.18 -10.56 3.89
C GLY A 22 -9.93 -9.39 3.24
N ILE A 23 -11.17 -9.61 2.81
CA ILE A 23 -12.04 -8.55 2.25
C ILE A 23 -12.12 -7.28 3.11
N ARG A 24 -11.96 -7.41 4.44
CA ARG A 24 -12.02 -6.29 5.40
C ARG A 24 -10.91 -5.25 5.20
N GLY A 25 -9.85 -5.56 4.45
CA GLY A 25 -8.83 -4.58 4.04
C GLY A 25 -9.39 -3.40 3.24
N LEU A 26 -10.58 -3.53 2.63
CA LEU A 26 -11.29 -2.38 2.04
C LEU A 26 -11.65 -1.32 3.08
N SER A 27 -12.06 -1.73 4.29
CA SER A 27 -12.39 -0.78 5.36
C SER A 27 -11.16 0.02 5.79
N GLU A 28 -10.00 -0.64 5.85
CA GLU A 28 -8.73 -0.03 6.20
C GLU A 28 -8.29 1.01 5.16
N LEU A 29 -8.45 0.70 3.87
CA LEU A 29 -8.22 1.66 2.78
C LEU A 29 -9.17 2.85 2.82
N VAL A 30 -10.45 2.66 3.13
CA VAL A 30 -11.41 3.76 3.26
C VAL A 30 -11.04 4.69 4.43
N ILE A 31 -10.65 4.13 5.58
CA ILE A 31 -10.16 4.89 6.73
C ILE A 31 -8.90 5.65 6.36
N LEU A 32 -7.95 5.00 5.67
CA LEU A 32 -6.73 5.63 5.22
C LEU A 32 -7.01 6.78 4.25
N GLY A 33 -7.98 6.64 3.34
CA GLY A 33 -8.38 7.71 2.41
C GLY A 33 -8.80 8.97 3.14
N GLU A 34 -9.69 8.84 4.12
CA GLU A 34 -10.12 9.96 4.97
C GLU A 34 -8.95 10.57 5.75
N ILE A 35 -8.01 9.75 6.25
CA ILE A 35 -6.80 10.26 6.92
C ILE A 35 -5.94 11.08 5.95
N MET A 36 -5.73 10.60 4.73
CA MET A 36 -4.93 11.30 3.72
C MET A 36 -5.58 12.61 3.27
N ASP A 37 -6.91 12.65 3.15
CA ASP A 37 -7.64 13.88 2.83
C ASP A 37 -7.57 14.90 3.98
N ARG A 38 -7.59 14.45 5.23
CA ARG A 38 -7.35 15.32 6.39
C ARG A 38 -5.92 15.86 6.43
N ILE A 39 -4.93 15.06 6.03
CA ILE A 39 -3.53 15.50 5.89
C ILE A 39 -3.46 16.62 4.84
N LYS A 40 -4.08 16.42 3.67
CA LYS A 40 -4.16 17.45 2.63
C LYS A 40 -4.69 18.77 3.20
N ALA A 41 -5.80 18.71 3.92
CA ALA A 41 -6.44 19.90 4.49
C ALA A 41 -5.59 20.55 5.60
N THR A 42 -5.00 19.74 6.49
CA THR A 42 -4.19 20.23 7.63
C THR A 42 -2.90 20.90 7.17
N ASP A 43 -2.25 20.31 6.17
CA ASP A 43 -0.95 20.77 5.65
C ASP A 43 -1.11 21.77 4.49
N ASN A 44 -2.34 22.13 4.11
CA ASN A 44 -2.68 23.01 2.99
C ASN A 44 -2.03 22.58 1.66
N LEU A 45 -2.07 21.28 1.37
CA LEU A 45 -1.50 20.72 0.15
C LEU A 45 -2.45 20.92 -1.05
N PRO A 46 -1.93 21.16 -2.27
CA PRO A 46 -2.75 21.32 -3.47
C PRO A 46 -3.54 20.05 -3.79
N ASP A 47 -2.92 18.89 -3.58
CA ASP A 47 -3.45 17.56 -3.88
C ASP A 47 -3.26 16.62 -2.68
N THR A 48 -4.07 15.56 -2.63
CA THR A 48 -3.91 14.51 -1.61
C THR A 48 -2.61 13.78 -1.89
N PRO A 49 -1.62 13.80 -0.98
CA PRO A 49 -0.34 13.14 -1.24
C PRO A 49 -0.54 11.63 -1.31
N ARG A 50 0.32 10.94 -2.05
CA ARG A 50 0.35 9.48 -2.01
C ARG A 50 0.85 9.01 -0.65
N PRO A 51 0.41 7.84 -0.14
CA PRO A 51 0.91 7.34 1.13
C PRO A 51 2.43 7.22 1.16
N CYS A 52 3.09 6.81 0.08
CA CYS A 52 4.55 6.74 0.00
C CYS A 52 5.27 8.11 -0.04
N GLU A 53 4.55 9.21 -0.22
CA GLU A 53 5.10 10.57 -0.12
C GLU A 53 5.00 11.11 1.31
N TYR A 54 4.11 10.55 2.12
CA TYR A 54 3.85 10.98 3.49
C TYR A 54 4.43 10.04 4.55
N PHE A 55 4.34 8.73 4.38
CA PHE A 55 4.89 7.76 5.32
C PHE A 55 6.34 7.39 4.95
N ASP A 56 7.20 7.26 5.96
CA ASP A 56 8.60 6.88 5.77
C ASP A 56 8.76 5.34 5.72
N LEU A 57 7.80 4.61 6.28
CA LEU A 57 7.71 3.16 6.21
C LEU A 57 6.24 2.74 6.09
N ILE A 58 5.95 1.86 5.12
CA ILE A 58 4.64 1.20 5.00
C ILE A 58 4.88 -0.31 5.10
N GLY A 59 4.30 -0.95 6.10
CA GLY A 59 4.42 -2.39 6.31
C GLY A 59 3.06 -3.02 6.58
N GLY A 60 2.93 -4.31 6.30
CA GLY A 60 1.71 -5.02 6.64
C GLY A 60 1.83 -6.54 6.56
N THR A 61 0.83 -7.23 7.07
CA THR A 61 0.79 -8.71 7.10
C THR A 61 -0.39 -9.25 6.31
N SER A 62 -0.20 -10.40 5.65
CA SER A 62 -1.23 -11.03 4.80
C SER A 62 -1.78 -10.03 3.75
N THR A 63 -3.09 -9.79 3.70
CA THR A 63 -3.69 -8.79 2.81
C THR A 63 -3.20 -7.37 3.07
N GLY A 64 -2.86 -7.02 4.31
CA GLY A 64 -2.24 -5.74 4.64
C GLY A 64 -0.84 -5.60 4.00
N GLY A 65 -0.12 -6.70 3.81
CA GLY A 65 1.15 -6.72 3.07
C GLY A 65 0.96 -6.45 1.57
N LEU A 66 -0.11 -6.98 0.97
CA LEU A 66 -0.47 -6.65 -0.42
C LEU A 66 -0.81 -5.16 -0.55
N ILE A 67 -1.60 -4.62 0.37
CA ILE A 67 -1.93 -3.20 0.40
C ILE A 67 -0.66 -2.35 0.62
N ALA A 68 0.25 -2.77 1.50
CA ALA A 68 1.53 -2.09 1.71
C ALA A 68 2.35 -2.00 0.40
N ILE A 69 2.41 -3.09 -0.38
CA ILE A 69 3.07 -3.09 -1.69
C ILE A 69 2.39 -2.14 -2.67
N MET A 70 1.06 -2.13 -2.74
CA MET A 70 0.30 -1.21 -3.61
C MET A 70 0.60 0.26 -3.28
N LEU A 71 0.52 0.64 -2.01
CA LEU A 71 0.65 2.03 -1.58
C LEU A 71 2.09 2.51 -1.50
N GLY A 72 3.00 1.64 -1.05
CA GLY A 72 4.43 1.93 -0.89
C GLY A 72 5.19 1.72 -2.19
N ARG A 73 5.38 0.45 -2.55
CA ARG A 73 6.25 0.04 -3.66
C ARG A 73 5.71 0.44 -5.03
N LEU A 74 4.42 0.29 -5.27
CA LEU A 74 3.80 0.64 -6.56
C LEU A 74 3.37 2.12 -6.62
N GLY A 75 3.50 2.85 -5.51
CA GLY A 75 3.22 4.28 -5.45
C GLY A 75 1.77 4.63 -5.84
N MET A 76 0.83 3.73 -5.57
CA MET A 76 -0.58 3.94 -5.87
C MET A 76 -1.19 4.95 -4.89
N THR A 77 -2.13 5.75 -5.39
CA THR A 77 -3.06 6.48 -4.53
C THR A 77 -3.95 5.51 -3.75
N VAL A 78 -4.56 6.00 -2.65
CA VAL A 78 -5.51 5.18 -1.88
C VAL A 78 -6.68 4.72 -2.77
N GLN A 79 -7.17 5.59 -3.65
CA GLN A 79 -8.28 5.29 -4.55
C GLN A 79 -7.93 4.18 -5.55
N GLU A 80 -6.77 4.26 -6.18
CA GLU A 80 -6.29 3.19 -7.07
C GLU A 80 -6.14 1.86 -6.33
N ALA A 81 -5.66 1.89 -5.07
CA ALA A 81 -5.53 0.71 -4.25
C ALA A 81 -6.91 0.11 -3.88
N ILE A 82 -7.93 0.95 -3.61
CA ILE A 82 -9.32 0.49 -3.41
C ILE A 82 -9.84 -0.24 -4.64
N GLU A 83 -9.64 0.33 -5.83
CA GLU A 83 -10.10 -0.27 -7.09
C GLU A 83 -9.40 -1.59 -7.38
N ALA A 84 -8.07 -1.63 -7.26
CA ALA A 84 -7.28 -2.84 -7.44
C ALA A 84 -7.64 -3.92 -6.41
N TYR A 85 -7.80 -3.54 -5.14
CA TYR A 85 -8.14 -4.47 -4.06
C TYR A 85 -9.57 -5.00 -4.18
N THR A 86 -10.52 -4.17 -4.65
CA THR A 86 -11.90 -4.61 -4.93
C THR A 86 -11.91 -5.65 -6.04
N LYS A 87 -11.18 -5.42 -7.13
CA LYS A 87 -11.05 -6.40 -8.22
C LYS A 87 -10.40 -7.68 -7.73
N PHE A 88 -9.27 -7.57 -7.03
CA PHE A 88 -8.58 -8.70 -6.40
C PHE A 88 -9.51 -9.52 -5.51
N ALA A 89 -10.23 -8.86 -4.61
CA ALA A 89 -11.15 -9.48 -3.70
C ALA A 89 -12.30 -10.22 -4.41
N GLY A 90 -12.81 -9.65 -5.50
CA GLY A 90 -13.82 -10.28 -6.35
C GLY A 90 -13.33 -11.57 -7.04
N HIS A 91 -12.03 -11.69 -7.34
CA HIS A 91 -11.45 -12.89 -7.95
C HIS A 91 -11.02 -13.95 -6.93
N VAL A 92 -10.57 -13.51 -5.75
CA VAL A 92 -9.99 -14.40 -4.73
C VAL A 92 -11.03 -14.85 -3.71
N PHE A 93 -11.95 -14.00 -3.25
CA PHE A 93 -12.83 -14.30 -2.12
C PHE A 93 -14.23 -14.83 -2.50
N THR A 94 -14.54 -15.03 -3.78
CA THR A 94 -15.88 -15.39 -4.27
C THR A 94 -16.16 -16.89 -4.38
N GLU A 95 -15.16 -17.77 -4.53
CA GLU A 95 -15.39 -19.24 -4.59
C GLU A 95 -15.17 -19.90 -3.21
N LYS A 96 -16.27 -20.23 -2.52
CA LYS A 96 -16.24 -21.16 -1.38
C LYS A 96 -15.93 -22.57 -1.88
N LYS A 97 -14.74 -23.10 -1.59
CA LYS A 97 -14.51 -24.55 -1.70
C LYS A 97 -15.44 -25.28 -0.71
N TRP A 98 -16.04 -26.37 -1.17
CA TRP A 98 -16.74 -27.31 -0.30
C TRP A 98 -15.72 -27.95 0.65
N ALA A 99 -16.08 -28.10 1.91
CA ALA A 99 -15.23 -28.20 3.10
C ALA A 99 -14.30 -29.44 3.25
N VAL A 100 -13.77 -29.99 2.15
CA VAL A 100 -13.00 -31.25 2.13
C VAL A 100 -11.61 -31.13 1.47
N GLN A 101 -11.22 -29.95 0.97
CA GLN A 101 -9.88 -29.74 0.37
C GLN A 101 -9.09 -28.64 1.08
N ASP A 102 -7.83 -28.95 1.42
CA ASP A 102 -6.87 -28.04 2.03
C ASP A 102 -6.70 -26.74 1.20
N GLY A 103 -6.62 -25.62 1.92
CA GLY A 103 -6.45 -24.27 1.38
C GLY A 103 -7.77 -23.61 0.94
N THR A 104 -8.15 -22.55 1.66
CA THR A 104 -9.37 -21.75 1.45
C THR A 104 -9.47 -21.08 0.08
N PHE A 105 -8.33 -20.90 -0.63
CA PHE A 105 -8.26 -20.22 -1.95
C PHE A 105 -7.33 -20.95 -2.92
N LYS A 106 -7.53 -20.77 -4.24
CA LYS A 106 -6.60 -21.27 -5.28
C LYS A 106 -5.38 -20.36 -5.36
N ALA A 107 -4.19 -20.89 -5.05
CA ALA A 107 -2.93 -20.14 -5.09
C ALA A 107 -2.65 -19.50 -6.47
N THR A 108 -3.05 -20.16 -7.56
CA THR A 108 -2.90 -19.63 -8.92
C THR A 108 -3.68 -18.33 -9.16
N ARG A 109 -4.91 -18.22 -8.61
CA ARG A 109 -5.73 -17.00 -8.73
C ARG A 109 -5.11 -15.83 -7.97
N LEU A 110 -4.56 -16.12 -6.79
CA LEU A 110 -3.83 -15.14 -5.99
C LEU A 110 -2.62 -14.61 -6.76
N GLN A 111 -1.83 -15.53 -7.36
CA GLN A 111 -0.67 -15.17 -8.17
C GLN A 111 -1.07 -14.34 -9.41
N GLU A 112 -2.04 -14.79 -10.20
CA GLU A 112 -2.53 -14.10 -11.40
C GLU A 112 -2.97 -12.66 -11.07
N ALA A 113 -3.74 -12.50 -10.00
CA ALA A 113 -4.23 -11.18 -9.59
C ALA A 113 -3.10 -10.26 -9.13
N ILE A 114 -2.10 -10.78 -8.40
CA ILE A 114 -0.93 -10.01 -7.99
C ILE A 114 -0.08 -9.62 -9.20
N GLN A 115 0.18 -10.56 -10.11
CA GLN A 115 0.95 -10.30 -11.33
C GLN A 115 0.29 -9.21 -12.19
N GLU A 116 -1.04 -9.22 -12.32
CA GLU A 116 -1.78 -8.19 -13.04
C GLU A 116 -1.57 -6.80 -12.41
N ILE A 117 -1.66 -6.71 -11.08
CA ILE A 117 -1.46 -5.45 -10.35
C ILE A 117 -0.02 -4.95 -10.53
N VAL A 118 0.96 -5.84 -10.42
CA VAL A 118 2.38 -5.49 -10.55
C VAL A 118 2.73 -5.10 -11.98
N GLU A 119 2.31 -5.85 -12.99
CA GLU A 119 2.50 -5.52 -14.41
C GLU A 119 1.95 -4.13 -14.74
N LYS A 120 0.72 -3.85 -14.29
CA LYS A 120 0.04 -2.57 -14.58
C LYS A 120 0.79 -1.35 -14.02
N HIS A 121 1.41 -1.46 -12.84
CA HIS A 121 2.01 -0.30 -12.15
C HIS A 121 3.54 -0.26 -12.20
N ALA A 122 4.20 -1.42 -12.37
CA ALA A 122 5.65 -1.52 -12.44
C ALA A 122 6.18 -1.86 -13.84
N GLY A 123 5.30 -2.10 -14.82
CA GLY A 123 5.65 -2.39 -16.21
C GLY A 123 6.25 -3.77 -16.45
N SER A 124 6.25 -4.64 -15.44
CA SER A 124 6.64 -6.05 -15.54
C SER A 124 6.12 -6.85 -14.35
N GLU A 125 5.53 -8.01 -14.58
CA GLU A 125 5.10 -8.98 -13.57
C GLU A 125 6.27 -9.49 -12.69
N ASN A 126 7.50 -9.36 -13.19
CA ASN A 126 8.73 -9.76 -12.51
C ASN A 126 9.49 -8.54 -11.93
N ALA A 127 8.80 -7.42 -11.75
CA ALA A 127 9.38 -6.23 -11.15
C ALA A 127 9.99 -6.54 -9.78
N ARG A 128 11.20 -6.03 -9.54
CA ARG A 128 11.91 -6.23 -8.27
C ARG A 128 11.28 -5.36 -7.18
N MET A 129 11.25 -5.89 -5.96
CA MET A 129 10.84 -5.12 -4.78
C MET A 129 11.74 -3.91 -4.50
N ARG A 130 12.99 -3.90 -4.97
CA ARG A 130 13.86 -2.73 -4.87
C ARG A 130 13.60 -1.79 -6.04
N ASP A 131 13.43 -0.51 -5.73
CA ASP A 131 13.46 0.55 -6.74
C ASP A 131 14.89 0.76 -7.25
N ASP A 132 15.02 1.01 -8.54
CA ASP A 132 16.28 1.37 -9.18
C ASP A 132 16.02 2.56 -10.14
N PRO A 133 16.38 3.80 -9.78
CA PRO A 133 17.05 4.20 -8.53
C PRO A 133 16.11 4.13 -7.30
N PRO A 134 16.65 4.07 -6.07
CA PRO A 134 15.85 3.98 -4.84
C PRO A 134 14.85 5.14 -4.71
N LEU A 135 13.60 4.86 -4.32
CA LEU A 135 12.68 5.92 -3.88
C LEU A 135 13.32 6.70 -2.73
N THR A 136 13.25 8.03 -2.80
CA THR A 136 14.01 8.91 -1.90
C THR A 136 13.41 9.05 -0.50
N ARG A 137 12.19 8.53 -0.25
CA ARG A 137 11.48 8.74 1.04
C ARG A 137 10.91 7.48 1.69
N CYS A 138 9.91 6.82 1.09
CA CYS A 138 9.21 5.70 1.71
C CYS A 138 9.92 4.35 1.52
N LYS A 139 10.09 3.62 2.61
CA LYS A 139 10.54 2.22 2.62
C LYS A 139 9.30 1.31 2.68
N THR A 140 9.36 0.18 1.98
CA THR A 140 8.29 -0.83 1.96
C THR A 140 8.90 -2.21 2.17
#